data_AF-A0A7V5M2Z0-F1
#
_entry.id   AF-A0A7V5M2Z0-F1
#
_cell.length_a   1.000
_cell.length_b   1.000
_cell.length_c   1.000
_cell.angle_alpha   90.00
_cell.angle_beta   90.00
_cell.angle_gamma   90.00
#
_symmetry.space_group_name_H-M   'P 1'
#
loop_
_entity.id
_entity.type
_entity.pdbx_description
1 polymer ?
#
loop_
_entity_poly.entity_id
_entity_poly.type
_entity_poly.pdbx_seq_one_letter_code
_entity_poly.pdbx_strand_id
1 'polypeptide(L)'
;MLGFQVGFGSGISLFERRRVLAGQVHRLWRGSRSLAVTASRRPSVSVSCRLRNPGGFHLPPRVPNEEHELRRAIELLGNRTQRRLRPEMREALAALLGEYPPTKEIAQQWKYRLTRIAQEEQVRRKQSTSAPQGADPGPVTRRQALLREIEQNLLIPESDEQVQRAFSILGRIIERKDKPTESEEAELQRLLGVVPGGVLTAKRAVRVLREQVASRRRFERWPPFVPLALERVREARVILRQIAIQRSAGAKAAARLKELLAGGYPRNQRVARSWWKRFCLVERLYEKKAYKAMRKELVERTRAERRARAEKRRLQGDAPPA
;
A
#
# COMPACT_ATOMS: atom_id res chain seq x y z
N MET A 1 -62.33 -39.54 12.47
CA MET A 1 -62.69 -39.05 11.13
C MET A 1 -61.99 -37.71 10.90
N LEU A 2 -61.64 -37.43 9.64
CA LEU A 2 -60.90 -36.27 9.11
C LEU A 2 -59.38 -36.36 9.26
N GLY A 3 -58.76 -36.85 8.18
CA GLY A 3 -57.33 -36.80 7.95
C GLY A 3 -56.87 -35.45 7.40
N PHE A 4 -55.55 -35.27 7.35
CA PHE A 4 -54.91 -34.30 6.49
C PHE A 4 -53.61 -34.89 5.94
N GLN A 5 -53.51 -34.85 4.62
CA GLN A 5 -52.48 -35.41 3.77
C GLN A 5 -51.85 -34.25 3.02
N VAL A 6 -50.59 -33.89 3.28
CA VAL A 6 -49.69 -33.12 2.38
C VAL A 6 -48.27 -33.31 2.94
N GLY A 7 -47.19 -33.61 2.22
CA GLY A 7 -46.94 -33.79 0.80
C GLY A 7 -45.41 -33.85 0.65
N PHE A 8 -44.91 -34.87 -0.05
CA PHE A 8 -43.51 -34.98 -0.44
C PHE A 8 -43.19 -33.84 -1.43
N GLY A 9 -42.21 -33.00 -1.08
CA GLY A 9 -41.70 -31.91 -1.91
C GLY A 9 -40.21 -32.06 -2.18
N SER A 10 -39.90 -32.85 -3.19
CA SER A 10 -38.84 -32.66 -4.20
C SER A 10 -37.51 -32.04 -3.74
N GLY A 11 -36.48 -32.88 -3.66
CA GLY A 11 -35.09 -32.47 -3.64
C GLY A 11 -34.73 -31.66 -4.88
N ILE A 12 -34.55 -30.35 -4.70
CA ILE A 12 -33.95 -29.49 -5.71
C ILE A 12 -32.44 -29.74 -5.67
N SER A 13 -31.94 -30.37 -6.72
CA SER A 13 -30.52 -30.61 -6.89
C SER A 13 -29.73 -29.29 -6.92
N LEU A 14 -28.57 -29.28 -6.26
CA LEU A 14 -27.60 -28.19 -6.26
C LEU A 14 -27.05 -27.82 -7.66
N PHE A 15 -27.49 -28.52 -8.71
CA PHE A 15 -27.05 -28.33 -10.09
C PHE A 15 -27.93 -27.35 -10.90
N GLU A 16 -29.18 -27.11 -10.51
CA GLU A 16 -30.07 -26.19 -11.27
C GLU A 16 -29.96 -24.71 -10.87
N ARG A 17 -29.43 -24.39 -9.68
CA ARG A 17 -29.20 -22.98 -9.27
C ARG A 17 -28.06 -22.29 -10.02
N ARG A 18 -27.22 -23.01 -10.79
CA ARG A 18 -26.08 -22.44 -11.52
C ARG A 18 -26.39 -21.99 -12.96
N ARG A 19 -27.53 -22.37 -13.55
CA ARG A 19 -27.88 -21.98 -14.94
C ARG A 19 -28.72 -20.70 -15.05
N VAL A 20 -29.45 -20.29 -14.01
CA VAL A 20 -30.31 -19.10 -14.07
C VAL A 20 -29.54 -17.77 -13.91
N LEU A 21 -28.32 -17.78 -13.36
CA LEU A 21 -27.50 -16.55 -13.22
C LEU A 21 -26.65 -16.20 -14.46
N ALA A 22 -26.57 -17.08 -15.46
CA ALA A 22 -25.80 -16.82 -16.69
C ALA A 22 -26.62 -16.10 -17.79
N GLY A 23 -27.95 -16.03 -17.65
CA GLY A 23 -28.85 -15.41 -18.65
C GLY A 23 -29.25 -13.95 -18.38
N GLN A 24 -28.96 -13.40 -17.20
CA GLN A 24 -29.44 -12.08 -16.76
C GLN A 24 -28.38 -10.96 -16.74
N VAL A 25 -27.15 -11.21 -17.21
CA VAL A 25 -26.10 -10.18 -17.29
C VAL A 25 -26.02 -9.51 -18.67
N HIS A 26 -26.73 -10.05 -19.68
CA HIS A 26 -26.66 -9.54 -21.06
C HIS A 26 -27.75 -8.53 -21.46
N ARG A 27 -28.62 -8.11 -20.53
CA ARG A 27 -29.81 -7.30 -20.84
C ARG A 27 -29.96 -6.00 -20.03
N LEU A 28 -28.85 -5.40 -19.59
CA LEU A 28 -28.81 -4.08 -18.94
C LEU A 28 -27.76 -3.11 -19.56
N TRP A 29 -27.34 -3.34 -20.80
CA TRP A 29 -26.29 -2.55 -21.46
C TRP A 29 -26.69 -1.87 -22.77
N ARG A 30 -27.99 -1.70 -23.02
CA ARG A 30 -28.49 -0.84 -24.11
C ARG A 30 -29.60 0.06 -23.59
N GLY A 31 -29.29 1.35 -23.48
CA GLY A 31 -30.29 2.38 -23.25
C GLY A 31 -29.78 3.52 -22.38
N SER A 32 -28.96 4.40 -22.96
CA SER A 32 -29.15 5.85 -22.81
C SER A 32 -28.23 6.61 -23.76
N ARG A 33 -28.88 7.50 -24.51
CA ARG A 33 -28.40 8.26 -25.65
C ARG A 33 -27.47 9.40 -25.24
N SER A 34 -26.49 9.65 -26.10
CA SER A 34 -26.10 10.95 -26.67
C SER A 34 -26.27 12.21 -25.81
N LEU A 35 -25.16 12.70 -25.27
CA LEU A 35 -24.88 14.13 -25.23
C LEU A 35 -23.46 14.34 -25.78
N ALA A 36 -23.40 15.08 -26.90
CA ALA A 36 -22.18 15.54 -27.52
C ALA A 36 -21.48 16.52 -26.57
N VAL A 37 -20.29 16.16 -26.11
CA VAL A 37 -19.36 17.09 -25.45
C VAL A 37 -18.13 17.17 -26.35
N THR A 38 -17.92 18.39 -26.84
CA THR A 38 -16.78 18.82 -27.65
C THR A 38 -15.46 18.34 -27.05
N ALA A 39 -14.73 17.56 -27.85
CA ALA A 39 -13.46 16.95 -27.49
C ALA A 39 -12.35 18.01 -27.45
N SER A 40 -12.18 18.67 -26.30
CA SER A 40 -10.91 19.31 -25.97
C SER A 40 -9.86 18.21 -25.73
N ARG A 41 -9.02 17.98 -26.74
CA ARG A 41 -7.83 17.12 -26.66
C ARG A 41 -6.89 17.66 -25.59
N ARG A 42 -7.07 17.21 -24.34
CA ARG A 42 -6.01 17.25 -23.33
C ARG A 42 -5.11 16.04 -23.57
N PRO A 43 -3.77 16.22 -23.62
CA PRO A 43 -2.86 15.10 -23.76
C PRO A 43 -3.10 14.14 -22.59
N SER A 44 -3.40 12.89 -22.93
CA SER A 44 -3.47 11.79 -21.97
C SER A 44 -2.09 11.63 -21.36
N VAL A 45 -1.87 12.31 -20.23
CA VAL A 45 -0.82 11.95 -19.30
C VAL A 45 -1.15 10.51 -18.91
N SER A 46 -0.48 9.57 -19.57
CA SER A 46 -0.42 8.19 -19.15
C SER A 46 0.30 8.20 -17.80
N VAL A 47 -0.46 8.47 -16.75
CA VAL A 47 -0.05 8.24 -15.38
C VAL A 47 0.17 6.74 -15.33
N SER A 48 1.41 6.33 -15.56
CA SER A 48 1.84 4.96 -15.40
C SER A 48 1.51 4.65 -13.95
N CYS A 49 0.42 3.94 -13.74
CA CYS A 49 0.03 3.31 -12.50
C CYS A 49 0.98 2.14 -12.26
N ARG A 50 2.30 2.44 -12.21
CA ARG A 50 3.28 1.64 -11.52
C ARG A 50 2.83 1.65 -10.08
N LEU A 51 2.08 0.60 -9.72
CA LEU A 51 1.92 0.15 -8.36
C LEU A 51 3.32 0.12 -7.73
N ARG A 52 3.70 1.20 -7.05
CA ARG A 52 4.73 1.13 -6.01
C ARG A 52 4.06 0.26 -4.93
N ASN A 53 4.50 -1.00 -4.89
CA ASN A 53 3.71 -2.19 -4.58
C ASN A 53 3.06 -2.22 -3.17
N PRO A 54 2.01 -3.03 -2.96
CA PRO A 54 1.03 -2.95 -1.88
C PRO A 54 1.22 -3.90 -0.69
N GLY A 55 2.21 -4.79 -0.70
CA GLY A 55 2.49 -5.70 0.43
C GLY A 55 3.64 -5.16 1.26
N GLY A 56 3.60 -5.41 2.56
CA GLY A 56 4.62 -5.06 3.54
C GLY A 56 6.06 -5.10 3.06
N PHE A 57 6.86 -4.21 3.62
CA PHE A 57 8.26 -4.05 3.23
C PHE A 57 9.10 -5.19 3.80
N HIS A 58 9.21 -6.30 3.05
CA HIS A 58 10.22 -7.31 3.32
C HIS A 58 11.60 -6.68 3.16
N LEU A 59 12.46 -6.84 4.17
CA LEU A 59 13.89 -6.59 4.04
C LEU A 59 14.56 -7.86 3.49
N PRO A 60 15.68 -7.73 2.77
CA PRO A 60 16.51 -8.89 2.46
C PRO A 60 17.04 -9.54 3.76
N PRO A 61 17.34 -10.84 3.76
CA PRO A 61 17.90 -11.56 4.91
C PRO A 61 19.17 -10.90 5.46
N ARG A 62 20.00 -10.35 4.57
CA ARG A 62 21.18 -9.56 4.92
C ARG A 62 21.08 -8.17 4.29
N VAL A 63 21.36 -7.14 5.09
CA VAL A 63 21.55 -5.77 4.62
C VAL A 63 23.06 -5.51 4.60
N PRO A 64 23.65 -5.10 3.46
CA PRO A 64 25.06 -4.74 3.40
C PRO A 64 25.34 -3.51 4.27
N ASN A 65 26.38 -3.59 5.10
CA ASN A 65 26.81 -2.49 5.98
C ASN A 65 27.76 -1.53 5.26
N GLU A 66 28.46 -1.99 4.23
CA GLU A 66 29.40 -1.19 3.48
C GLU A 66 28.70 -0.42 2.35
N GLU A 67 29.04 0.85 2.16
CA GLU A 67 28.33 1.73 1.24
C GLU A 67 28.44 1.27 -0.23
N HIS A 68 29.60 0.75 -0.62
CA HIS A 68 29.83 0.28 -1.98
C HIS A 68 29.04 -1.01 -2.26
N GLU A 69 29.01 -1.95 -1.31
CA GLU A 69 28.18 -3.15 -1.36
C GLU A 69 26.69 -2.81 -1.44
N LEU A 70 26.24 -1.84 -0.64
CA LEU A 70 24.86 -1.37 -0.62
C LEU A 70 24.45 -0.76 -1.97
N ARG A 71 25.29 0.11 -2.55
CA ARG A 71 25.07 0.68 -3.88
C ARG A 71 25.03 -0.41 -4.95
N ARG A 72 25.95 -1.37 -4.90
CA ARG A 72 26.01 -2.49 -5.84
C ARG A 72 24.78 -3.39 -5.74
N ALA A 73 24.30 -3.68 -4.54
CA ALA A 73 23.07 -4.43 -4.31
C ALA A 73 21.84 -3.69 -4.88
N ILE A 74 21.73 -2.37 -4.69
CA ILE A 74 20.64 -1.54 -5.24
C ILE A 74 20.65 -1.57 -6.78
N GLU A 75 21.84 -1.51 -7.39
CA GLU A 75 22.02 -1.57 -8.84
C GLU A 75 21.57 -2.93 -9.40
N LEU A 76 22.07 -4.03 -8.82
CA LEU A 76 21.72 -5.40 -9.20
C LEU A 76 20.22 -5.68 -9.01
N LEU A 77 19.62 -5.21 -7.92
CA LEU A 77 18.16 -5.25 -7.74
C LEU A 77 17.43 -4.41 -8.79
N GLY A 78 17.98 -3.25 -9.17
CA GLY A 78 17.47 -2.44 -10.27
C GLY A 78 17.40 -3.23 -11.58
N ASN A 79 18.50 -3.88 -11.94
CA ASN A 79 18.59 -4.74 -13.12
C ASN A 79 17.59 -5.90 -13.02
N ARG A 80 17.47 -6.55 -11.86
CA ARG A 80 16.50 -7.63 -11.59
C ARG A 80 15.04 -7.20 -11.74
N THR A 81 14.71 -5.96 -11.37
CA THR A 81 13.35 -5.42 -11.54
C THR A 81 13.02 -5.16 -13.00
N GLN A 82 14.01 -4.99 -13.87
CA GLN A 82 13.78 -4.71 -15.28
C GLN A 82 13.83 -5.99 -16.13
N ARG A 83 14.82 -6.85 -15.89
CA ARG A 83 15.12 -8.04 -16.69
C ARG A 83 15.60 -9.20 -15.80
N ARG A 84 15.70 -10.40 -16.38
CA ARG A 84 16.33 -11.55 -15.69
C ARG A 84 17.84 -11.32 -15.65
N LEU A 85 18.45 -11.48 -14.48
CA LEU A 85 19.90 -11.35 -14.30
C LEU A 85 20.63 -12.56 -14.89
N ARG A 86 21.86 -12.33 -15.37
CA ARG A 86 22.81 -13.41 -15.73
C ARG A 86 23.19 -14.21 -14.48
N PRO A 87 23.59 -15.49 -14.61
CA PRO A 87 23.93 -16.36 -13.47
C PRO A 87 24.94 -15.75 -12.50
N GLU A 88 26.05 -15.21 -13.00
CA GLU A 88 27.10 -14.55 -12.20
C GLU A 88 26.56 -13.37 -11.36
N MET A 89 25.74 -12.52 -11.98
CA MET A 89 25.10 -11.39 -11.29
C MET A 89 24.06 -11.83 -10.26
N ARG A 90 23.54 -13.05 -10.43
CA ARG A 90 22.55 -13.67 -9.55
C ARG A 90 23.22 -14.14 -8.26
N GLU A 91 24.37 -14.79 -8.40
CA GLU A 91 25.22 -15.24 -7.30
C GLU A 91 25.79 -14.04 -6.53
N ALA A 92 26.30 -13.03 -7.25
CA ALA A 92 26.76 -11.79 -6.62
C ALA A 92 25.66 -11.09 -5.81
N LEU A 93 24.43 -11.06 -6.34
CA LEU A 93 23.29 -10.48 -5.62
C LEU A 93 22.91 -11.31 -4.38
N ALA A 94 22.96 -12.64 -4.47
CA ALA A 94 22.67 -13.52 -3.35
C ALA A 94 23.74 -13.43 -2.26
N ALA A 95 25.02 -13.32 -2.63
CA ALA A 95 26.13 -13.13 -1.69
C ALA A 95 25.97 -11.84 -0.87
N LEU A 96 25.56 -10.75 -1.53
CA LEU A 96 25.35 -9.45 -0.88
C LEU A 96 24.12 -9.42 0.04
N LEU A 97 23.02 -10.08 -0.35
CA LEU A 97 21.73 -9.99 0.34
C LEU A 97 21.37 -11.23 1.17
N GLY A 98 22.23 -12.24 1.18
CA GLY A 98 22.00 -13.55 1.80
C GLY A 98 21.12 -14.49 0.97
N GLU A 99 20.24 -13.94 0.12
CA GLU A 99 19.36 -14.72 -0.73
C GLU A 99 19.03 -13.97 -2.03
N TYR A 100 18.73 -14.72 -3.09
CA TYR A 100 18.21 -14.15 -4.34
C TYR A 100 16.69 -13.91 -4.27
N PRO A 101 16.18 -12.72 -4.65
CA PRO A 101 14.76 -12.43 -4.57
C PRO A 101 13.93 -13.35 -5.48
N PRO A 102 12.94 -14.11 -4.94
CA PRO A 102 12.22 -15.12 -5.70
C PRO A 102 11.31 -14.50 -6.77
N THR A 103 10.78 -13.31 -6.52
CA THR A 103 9.90 -12.59 -7.45
C THR A 103 10.42 -11.19 -7.79
N LYS A 104 9.94 -10.63 -8.90
CA LYS A 104 10.29 -9.26 -9.34
C LYS A 104 9.76 -8.23 -8.34
N GLU A 105 8.62 -8.52 -7.74
CA GLU A 105 7.93 -7.74 -6.74
C GLU A 105 8.76 -7.61 -5.46
N ILE A 106 9.33 -8.73 -4.98
CA ILE A 106 10.21 -8.75 -3.79
C ILE A 106 11.51 -7.99 -4.08
N ALA A 107 12.11 -8.18 -5.26
CA ALA A 107 13.29 -7.41 -5.66
C ALA A 107 13.05 -5.89 -5.65
N GLN A 108 11.84 -5.45 -6.06
CA GLN A 108 11.47 -4.03 -6.02
C GLN A 108 11.28 -3.51 -4.60
N GLN A 109 10.72 -4.32 -3.70
CA GLN A 109 10.59 -3.98 -2.27
C GLN A 109 11.96 -3.84 -1.61
N TRP A 110 12.85 -4.81 -1.82
CA TRP A 110 14.22 -4.78 -1.29
C TRP A 110 14.98 -3.56 -1.79
N LYS A 111 14.92 -3.26 -3.10
CA LYS A 111 15.57 -2.09 -3.69
C LYS A 111 15.14 -0.81 -3.02
N TYR A 112 13.83 -0.65 -2.84
CA TYR A 112 13.26 0.55 -2.23
C TYR A 112 13.76 0.76 -0.80
N ARG A 113 13.83 -0.31 0.00
CA ARG A 113 14.29 -0.24 1.39
C ARG A 113 15.78 0.04 1.50
N LEU A 114 16.61 -0.64 0.71
CA LEU A 114 18.05 -0.38 0.69
C LEU A 114 18.36 1.06 0.23
N THR A 115 17.61 1.59 -0.73
CA THR A 115 17.75 3.00 -1.16
C THR A 115 17.39 3.98 -0.04
N ARG A 116 16.38 3.64 0.76
CA ARG A 116 15.98 4.42 1.94
C ARG A 116 17.06 4.44 3.02
N ILE A 117 17.62 3.27 3.32
CA ILE A 117 18.74 3.13 4.28
C ILE A 117 19.94 3.95 3.81
N ALA A 118 20.33 3.84 2.53
CA ALA A 118 21.42 4.63 1.96
C ALA A 118 21.19 6.15 2.08
N GLN A 119 19.96 6.62 1.90
CA GLN A 119 19.60 8.03 2.04
C GLN A 119 19.64 8.50 3.50
N GLU A 120 19.13 7.71 4.43
CA GLU A 120 19.13 8.02 5.86
C GLU A 120 20.56 8.10 6.40
N GLU A 121 21.45 7.22 5.93
CA GLU A 121 22.85 7.21 6.33
C GLU A 121 23.64 8.40 5.76
N GLN A 122 23.36 8.81 4.52
CA GLN A 122 23.93 10.04 3.96
C GLN A 122 23.49 11.29 4.72
N VAL A 123 22.24 11.33 5.19
CA VAL A 123 21.75 12.43 6.03
C VAL A 123 22.49 12.44 7.37
N ARG A 124 22.67 11.27 8.02
CA ARG A 124 23.45 11.16 9.27
C ARG A 124 24.92 11.57 9.10
N ARG A 125 25.58 11.19 8.00
CA ARG A 125 26.98 11.56 7.71
C ARG A 125 27.15 13.06 7.48
N LYS A 126 26.20 13.70 6.78
CA LYS A 126 26.18 15.16 6.59
C LYS A 126 25.92 15.92 7.89
N GLN A 127 25.24 15.31 8.85
CA GLN A 127 25.00 15.89 10.17
C GLN A 127 26.21 15.79 11.11
N SER A 128 27.11 14.83 10.89
CA SER A 128 28.33 14.61 11.69
C SER A 128 29.53 15.40 11.19
N THR A 129 29.57 15.76 9.90
CA THR A 129 30.64 16.57 9.30
C THR A 129 30.44 18.10 9.42
N SER A 130 29.33 18.56 10.01
CA SER A 130 28.98 19.99 10.12
C SER A 130 29.24 20.62 11.50
N ALA A 131 30.18 20.10 12.30
CA ALA A 131 30.52 20.67 13.60
C ALA A 131 32.00 21.06 13.66
N PRO A 132 32.36 22.35 13.46
CA PRO A 132 33.56 22.90 14.05
C PRO A 132 33.33 22.98 15.56
N GLN A 133 34.13 22.26 16.34
CA GLN A 133 34.19 22.42 17.80
C GLN A 133 34.72 23.83 18.11
N GLY A 134 33.90 24.67 18.73
CA GLY A 134 34.34 25.96 19.31
C GLY A 134 33.76 27.24 18.69
N ALA A 135 32.98 27.19 17.62
CA ALA A 135 32.32 28.39 17.10
C ALA A 135 30.90 28.52 17.67
N ASP A 136 30.65 29.63 18.36
CA ASP A 136 29.33 30.04 18.83
C ASP A 136 28.31 29.87 17.67
N PRO A 137 27.24 29.07 17.83
CA PRO A 137 26.34 28.79 16.72
C PRO A 137 25.67 30.10 16.30
N GLY A 138 26.04 30.59 15.12
CA GLY A 138 25.40 31.76 14.50
C GLY A 138 23.87 31.61 14.47
N PRO A 139 23.11 32.69 14.23
CA PRO A 139 21.65 32.71 14.35
C PRO A 139 20.93 31.65 13.50
N VAL A 140 21.53 31.23 12.37
CA VAL A 140 21.02 30.16 11.51
C VAL A 140 21.17 28.78 12.17
N THR A 141 22.26 28.56 12.90
CA THR A 141 22.60 27.32 13.60
C THR A 141 21.79 27.17 14.89
N ARG A 142 21.59 28.23 15.68
CA ARG A 142 20.62 28.24 16.80
C ARG A 142 19.19 27.97 16.31
N ARG A 143 18.81 28.57 15.18
CA ARG A 143 17.50 28.35 14.54
C ARG A 143 17.31 26.90 14.10
N GLN A 144 18.34 26.25 13.56
CA GLN A 144 18.29 24.84 13.17
C GLN A 144 18.39 23.88 14.36
N ALA A 145 19.16 24.23 15.41
CA ALA A 145 19.24 23.46 16.65
C ALA A 145 17.89 23.42 17.37
N LEU A 146 17.21 24.56 17.49
CA LEU A 146 15.87 24.65 18.10
C LEU A 146 14.80 23.96 17.23
N LEU A 147 14.97 23.94 15.91
CA LEU A 147 14.13 23.12 15.02
C LEU A 147 14.38 21.62 15.23
N ARG A 148 15.64 21.19 15.39
CA ARG A 148 15.97 19.80 15.72
C ARG A 148 15.45 19.40 17.09
N GLU A 149 15.53 20.30 18.06
CA GLU A 149 15.01 20.07 19.42
C GLU A 149 13.48 19.92 19.42
N ILE A 150 12.77 20.78 18.70
CA ILE A 150 11.33 20.61 18.49
C ILE A 150 11.05 19.33 17.69
N GLU A 151 11.80 19.02 16.63
CA GLU A 151 11.60 17.79 15.85
C GLU A 151 11.88 16.50 16.64
N GLN A 152 12.85 16.53 17.57
CA GLN A 152 13.26 15.39 18.38
C GLN A 152 12.35 15.19 19.60
N ASN A 153 11.83 16.28 20.19
CA ASN A 153 11.06 16.22 21.43
C ASN A 153 9.55 16.33 21.21
N LEU A 154 9.08 16.73 20.01
CA LEU A 154 7.65 16.85 19.74
C LEU A 154 7.01 15.47 19.61
N LEU A 155 6.26 15.12 20.65
CA LEU A 155 5.46 13.90 20.69
C LEU A 155 4.34 14.01 19.66
N ILE A 156 4.20 12.99 18.81
CA ILE A 156 3.07 12.89 17.89
C ILE A 156 1.87 12.38 18.68
N PRO A 157 0.77 13.16 18.79
CA PRO A 157 -0.37 12.70 19.55
C PRO A 157 -0.98 11.41 18.97
N GLU A 158 -1.40 10.52 19.87
CA GLU A 158 -1.88 9.18 19.51
C GLU A 158 -3.31 9.18 18.98
N SER A 159 -4.11 10.23 19.18
CA SER A 159 -5.47 10.36 18.64
C SER A 159 -5.60 11.54 17.67
N ASP A 160 -6.48 11.42 16.67
CA ASP A 160 -6.71 12.50 15.70
C ASP A 160 -7.34 13.72 16.40
N GLU A 161 -8.09 13.48 17.49
CA GLU A 161 -8.67 14.52 18.33
C GLU A 161 -7.60 15.32 19.06
N GLN A 162 -6.59 14.65 19.63
CA GLN A 162 -5.44 15.31 20.26
C GLN A 162 -4.64 16.13 19.25
N VAL A 163 -4.41 15.61 18.04
CA VAL A 163 -3.76 16.36 16.95
C VAL A 163 -4.55 17.61 16.61
N GLN A 164 -5.88 17.49 16.49
CA GLN A 164 -6.74 18.61 16.15
C GLN A 164 -6.79 19.65 17.29
N ARG A 165 -6.83 19.19 18.54
CA ARG A 165 -6.77 20.05 19.74
C ARG A 165 -5.45 20.83 19.81
N ALA A 166 -4.32 20.17 19.56
CA ALA A 166 -3.01 20.82 19.48
C ALA A 166 -2.98 21.90 18.37
N PHE A 167 -3.51 21.61 17.18
CA PHE A 167 -3.64 22.63 16.12
C PHE A 167 -4.52 23.81 16.53
N SER A 168 -5.62 23.57 17.24
CA SER A 168 -6.52 24.62 17.71
C SER A 168 -5.88 25.53 18.74
N ILE A 169 -5.11 24.98 19.69
CA ILE A 169 -4.39 25.79 20.69
C ILE A 169 -3.29 26.60 20.02
N LEU A 170 -2.45 25.96 19.19
CA LEU A 170 -1.41 26.66 18.43
C LEU A 170 -1.98 27.73 17.50
N GLY A 171 -3.13 27.48 16.87
CA GLY A 171 -3.85 28.45 16.04
C GLY A 171 -4.26 29.69 16.83
N ARG A 172 -4.87 29.50 18.01
CA ARG A 172 -5.28 30.60 18.90
C ARG A 172 -4.11 31.47 19.34
N ILE A 173 -2.97 30.86 19.70
CA ILE A 173 -1.73 31.58 20.05
C ILE A 173 -1.24 32.44 18.87
N ILE A 174 -1.29 31.88 17.66
CA ILE A 174 -0.85 32.59 16.44
C ILE A 174 -1.79 33.75 16.11
N GLU A 175 -3.11 33.56 16.25
CA GLU A 175 -4.13 34.58 15.99
C GLU A 175 -4.07 35.72 17.00
N ARG A 176 -3.94 35.41 18.29
CA ARG A 176 -3.76 36.40 19.37
C ARG A 176 -2.43 37.15 19.28
N LYS A 177 -1.45 36.59 18.57
CA LYS A 177 -0.05 37.08 18.50
C LYS A 177 0.62 37.22 19.87
N ASP A 178 0.22 36.40 20.82
CA ASP A 178 0.58 36.53 22.23
C ASP A 178 1.26 35.25 22.74
N LYS A 179 1.73 35.26 23.99
CA LYS A 179 2.21 34.05 24.67
C LYS A 179 1.04 33.12 25.02
N PRO A 180 1.28 31.79 25.04
CA PRO A 180 0.30 30.84 25.57
C PRO A 180 -0.05 31.18 27.03
N THR A 181 -1.31 30.99 27.41
CA THR A 181 -1.70 31.07 28.83
C THR A 181 -1.19 29.84 29.58
N GLU A 182 -1.03 29.91 30.91
CA GLU A 182 -0.57 28.77 31.73
C GLU A 182 -1.37 27.49 31.48
N SER A 183 -2.68 27.61 31.23
CA SER A 183 -3.54 26.48 30.85
C SER A 183 -3.19 25.90 29.47
N GLU A 184 -2.92 26.76 28.48
CA GLU A 184 -2.51 26.35 27.13
C GLU A 184 -1.09 25.74 27.15
N GLU A 185 -0.19 26.26 27.98
CA GLU A 185 1.15 25.71 28.19
C GLU A 185 1.07 24.31 28.77
N ALA A 186 0.31 24.11 29.85
CA ALA A 186 0.12 22.79 30.45
C ALA A 186 -0.51 21.79 29.47
N GLU A 187 -1.51 22.22 28.68
CA GLU A 187 -2.18 21.36 27.70
C GLU A 187 -1.23 21.01 26.53
N LEU A 188 -0.45 21.97 26.02
CA LEU A 188 0.55 21.73 24.97
C LEU A 188 1.72 20.87 25.46
N GLN A 189 2.17 21.05 26.70
CA GLN A 189 3.18 20.20 27.31
C GLN A 189 2.68 18.76 27.40
N ARG A 190 1.41 18.55 27.78
CA ARG A 190 0.80 17.21 27.80
C ARG A 190 0.65 16.60 26.41
N LEU A 191 0.27 17.40 25.41
CA LEU A 191 -0.06 16.90 24.07
C LEU A 191 1.17 16.71 23.17
N LEU A 192 2.14 17.62 23.26
CA LEU A 192 3.28 17.70 22.35
C LEU A 192 4.63 17.54 23.05
N GLY A 193 4.67 17.60 24.39
CA GLY A 193 5.93 17.58 25.16
C GLY A 193 6.74 18.88 25.07
N VAL A 194 6.24 19.88 24.33
CA VAL A 194 6.94 21.14 24.07
C VAL A 194 5.96 22.31 24.17
N VAL A 195 6.34 23.33 24.94
CA VAL A 195 5.60 24.59 25.03
C VAL A 195 6.23 25.64 24.10
N PRO A 196 5.49 26.18 23.13
CA PRO A 196 5.98 27.27 22.29
C PRO A 196 5.93 28.60 23.06
N GLY A 197 7.07 29.16 23.42
CA GLY A 197 7.18 30.44 24.15
C GLY A 197 6.74 31.71 23.38
N GLY A 198 6.02 31.58 22.26
CA GLY A 198 5.55 32.70 21.44
C GLY A 198 5.09 32.32 20.03
N VAL A 199 4.71 33.33 19.25
CA VAL A 199 4.08 33.19 17.92
C VAL A 199 4.98 32.47 16.91
N LEU A 200 6.27 32.79 16.88
CA LEU A 200 7.22 32.19 15.93
C LEU A 200 7.42 30.70 16.23
N THR A 201 7.56 30.34 17.50
CA THR A 201 7.66 28.94 17.94
C THR A 201 6.35 28.19 17.70
N ALA A 202 5.19 28.82 17.90
CA ALA A 202 3.90 28.21 17.60
C ALA A 202 3.73 27.94 16.09
N LYS A 203 4.05 28.90 15.21
CA LYS A 203 4.03 28.68 13.75
C LYS A 203 4.94 27.53 13.32
N ARG A 204 6.10 27.38 13.97
CA ARG A 204 7.04 26.28 13.71
C ARG A 204 6.51 24.94 14.21
N ALA A 205 5.98 24.88 15.42
CA ALA A 205 5.33 23.69 15.96
C ALA A 205 4.19 23.21 15.04
N VAL A 206 3.36 24.13 14.52
CA VAL A 206 2.33 23.81 13.52
C VAL A 206 2.93 23.19 12.26
N ARG A 207 4.03 23.75 11.74
CA ARG A 207 4.69 23.22 10.55
C ARG A 207 5.23 21.80 10.79
N VAL A 208 5.97 21.59 11.87
CA VAL A 208 6.54 20.28 12.23
C VAL A 208 5.41 19.26 12.44
N LEU A 209 4.38 19.62 13.20
CA LEU A 209 3.21 18.76 13.42
C LEU A 209 2.49 18.42 12.10
N ARG A 210 2.36 19.37 11.16
CA ARG A 210 1.82 19.09 9.82
C ARG A 210 2.69 18.11 9.03
N GLU A 211 4.00 18.29 9.04
CA GLU A 211 4.95 17.42 8.36
C GLU A 211 4.92 15.99 8.96
N GLN A 212 4.92 15.87 10.28
CA GLN A 212 4.81 14.59 10.98
C GLN A 212 3.45 13.90 10.75
N VAL A 213 2.33 14.63 10.82
CA VAL A 213 0.99 14.10 10.50
C VAL A 213 0.92 13.66 9.04
N ALA A 214 1.51 14.43 8.11
CA ALA A 214 1.57 14.06 6.71
C ALA A 214 2.43 12.80 6.49
N SER A 215 3.58 12.71 7.16
CA SER A 215 4.47 11.55 7.14
C SER A 215 3.72 10.31 7.66
N ARG A 216 3.10 10.41 8.84
CA ARG A 216 2.26 9.37 9.45
C ARG A 216 1.15 8.91 8.51
N ARG A 217 0.38 9.85 7.94
CA ARG A 217 -0.67 9.54 6.95
C ARG A 217 -0.12 8.82 5.71
N ARG A 218 1.12 9.11 5.28
CA ARG A 218 1.76 8.41 4.15
C ARG A 218 2.09 6.97 4.51
N PHE A 219 2.57 6.71 5.72
CA PHE A 219 2.82 5.35 6.21
C PHE A 219 1.53 4.57 6.43
N GLU A 220 0.54 5.18 7.09
CA GLU A 220 -0.77 4.57 7.36
C GLU A 220 -1.64 4.38 6.11
N ARG A 221 -1.29 4.96 4.96
CA ARG A 221 -2.02 4.74 3.71
C ARG A 221 -1.95 3.30 3.22
N TRP A 222 -0.93 2.56 3.65
CA TRP A 222 -0.71 1.17 3.27
C TRP A 222 -0.82 0.26 4.48
N PRO A 223 -1.51 -0.89 4.36
CA PRO A 223 -1.45 -1.92 5.37
C PRO A 223 0.00 -2.42 5.50
N PRO A 224 0.45 -2.78 6.71
CA PRO A 224 1.82 -3.23 6.94
C PRO A 224 2.12 -4.55 6.25
N PHE A 225 1.10 -5.34 5.91
CA PHE A 225 1.23 -6.58 5.17
C PHE A 225 -0.02 -6.82 4.32
N VAL A 226 0.14 -7.48 3.16
CA VAL A 226 -0.99 -7.94 2.33
C VAL A 226 -0.80 -9.42 2.07
N PRO A 227 -1.77 -10.27 2.45
CA PRO A 227 -1.72 -11.70 2.20
C PRO A 227 -1.54 -12.06 0.73
N LEU A 228 -0.78 -13.12 0.47
CA LEU A 228 -0.59 -13.68 -0.88
C LEU A 228 -1.77 -14.55 -1.33
N ALA A 229 -2.49 -15.17 -0.40
CA ALA A 229 -3.65 -16.00 -0.72
C ALA A 229 -4.90 -15.14 -0.92
N LEU A 230 -5.64 -15.36 -2.01
CA LEU A 230 -6.86 -14.61 -2.35
C LEU A 230 -7.92 -14.72 -1.24
N GLU A 231 -8.07 -15.89 -0.63
CA GLU A 231 -9.04 -16.11 0.46
C GLU A 231 -8.71 -15.25 1.68
N ARG A 232 -7.43 -15.13 2.04
CA ARG A 232 -6.96 -14.25 3.12
C ARG A 232 -7.16 -12.76 2.78
N VAL A 233 -7.00 -12.39 1.52
CA VAL A 233 -7.30 -11.02 1.04
C VAL A 233 -8.80 -10.71 1.18
N ARG A 234 -9.67 -11.66 0.81
CA ARG A 234 -11.12 -11.52 0.96
C ARG A 234 -11.55 -11.41 2.42
N GLU A 235 -11.00 -12.27 3.28
CA GLU A 235 -11.26 -12.27 4.72
C GLU A 235 -10.88 -10.92 5.34
N ALA A 236 -9.65 -10.45 5.11
CA ALA A 236 -9.21 -9.14 5.58
C ALA A 236 -10.09 -8.00 5.04
N ARG A 237 -10.53 -8.09 3.78
CA ARG A 237 -11.42 -7.08 3.16
C ARG A 237 -12.76 -6.97 3.88
N VAL A 238 -13.37 -8.09 4.27
CA VAL A 238 -14.65 -8.10 5.00
C VAL A 238 -14.49 -7.42 6.36
N ILE A 239 -13.47 -7.80 7.11
CA ILE A 239 -13.20 -7.22 8.44
C ILE A 239 -12.90 -5.71 8.33
N LEU A 240 -12.07 -5.30 7.37
CA LEU A 240 -11.76 -3.89 7.14
C LEU A 240 -12.99 -3.07 6.74
N ARG A 241 -13.92 -3.65 5.96
CA ARG A 241 -15.20 -3.00 5.63
C ARG A 241 -16.04 -2.78 6.89
N GLN A 242 -16.07 -3.76 7.79
CA GLN A 242 -16.78 -3.65 9.04
C GLN A 242 -16.22 -2.51 9.90
N ILE A 243 -14.90 -2.45 10.10
CA ILE A 243 -14.24 -1.35 10.84
C ILE A 243 -14.53 0.01 10.17
N ALA A 244 -14.45 0.06 8.83
CA ALA A 244 -14.68 1.27 8.05
C ALA A 244 -16.11 1.86 8.19
N ILE A 245 -17.10 1.02 8.50
CA ILE A 245 -18.51 1.40 8.66
C ILE A 245 -18.83 1.57 10.14
N GLN A 246 -18.53 0.57 10.98
CA GLN A 246 -19.00 0.42 12.36
C GLN A 246 -17.97 0.89 13.42
N ARG A 247 -16.80 1.40 13.04
CA ARG A 247 -15.65 1.76 13.92
C ARG A 247 -14.95 0.56 14.58
N SER A 248 -15.64 -0.56 14.73
CA SER A 248 -15.11 -1.79 15.32
C SER A 248 -15.56 -3.00 14.49
N ALA A 249 -14.80 -4.09 14.56
CA ALA A 249 -15.19 -5.39 14.02
C ALA A 249 -15.46 -6.44 15.13
N GLY A 250 -15.40 -6.04 16.41
CA GLY A 250 -15.44 -6.96 17.55
C GLY A 250 -14.09 -7.65 17.80
N ALA A 251 -13.89 -8.15 19.02
CA ALA A 251 -12.59 -8.64 19.49
C ALA A 251 -12.04 -9.81 18.64
N LYS A 252 -12.90 -10.77 18.28
CA LYS A 252 -12.52 -11.94 17.47
C LYS A 252 -12.06 -11.55 16.07
N ALA A 253 -12.82 -10.69 15.39
CA ALA A 253 -12.45 -10.24 14.04
C ALA A 253 -11.22 -9.32 14.07
N ALA A 254 -11.05 -8.51 15.12
CA ALA A 254 -9.87 -7.69 15.31
C ALA A 254 -8.60 -8.52 15.51
N ALA A 255 -8.65 -9.58 16.33
CA ALA A 255 -7.56 -10.52 16.50
C ALA A 255 -7.22 -11.22 15.17
N ARG A 256 -8.25 -11.66 14.44
CA ARG A 256 -8.08 -12.28 13.12
C ARG A 256 -7.46 -11.33 12.10
N LEU A 257 -7.87 -10.06 12.09
CA LEU A 257 -7.26 -9.06 11.20
C LEU A 257 -5.78 -8.83 11.53
N LYS A 258 -5.43 -8.77 12.82
CA LYS A 258 -4.03 -8.66 13.25
C LYS A 258 -3.21 -9.86 12.77
N GLU A 259 -3.73 -11.07 12.88
CA GLU A 259 -3.07 -12.28 12.34
C GLU A 259 -2.85 -12.16 10.82
N LEU A 260 -3.89 -11.79 10.07
CA LEU A 260 -3.83 -11.67 8.61
C LEU A 260 -2.88 -10.56 8.14
N LEU A 261 -2.68 -9.51 8.93
CA LEU A 261 -1.86 -8.35 8.60
C LEU A 261 -0.52 -8.30 9.37
N ALA A 262 -0.05 -9.44 9.90
CA ALA A 262 1.22 -9.55 10.64
C ALA A 262 1.34 -8.54 11.80
N GLY A 263 0.30 -8.49 12.65
CA GLY A 263 0.17 -7.56 13.77
C GLY A 263 -0.46 -6.21 13.42
N GLY A 264 -0.70 -5.94 12.13
CA GLY A 264 -1.28 -4.68 11.67
C GLY A 264 -2.74 -4.48 12.05
N TYR A 265 -3.08 -3.30 12.56
CA TYR A 265 -4.47 -2.91 12.82
C TYR A 265 -4.71 -1.44 12.44
N PRO A 266 -5.82 -1.11 11.76
CA PRO A 266 -6.11 0.27 11.39
C PRO A 266 -6.49 1.08 12.62
N ARG A 267 -5.80 2.20 12.84
CA ARG A 267 -6.03 3.09 13.99
C ARG A 267 -7.44 3.71 14.01
N ASN A 268 -7.97 4.06 12.84
CA ASN A 268 -9.27 4.71 12.72
C ASN A 268 -10.02 4.25 11.45
N GLN A 269 -11.29 4.67 11.33
CA GLN A 269 -12.13 4.33 10.18
C GLN A 269 -11.56 4.80 8.84
N ARG A 270 -10.86 5.93 8.81
CA ARG A 270 -10.31 6.50 7.56
C ARG A 270 -9.17 5.64 7.05
N VAL A 271 -8.29 5.19 7.94
CA VAL A 271 -7.22 4.23 7.65
C VAL A 271 -7.82 2.89 7.20
N ALA A 272 -8.82 2.38 7.93
CA ALA A 272 -9.53 1.15 7.55
C ALA A 272 -10.16 1.24 6.15
N ARG A 273 -10.83 2.36 5.82
CA ARG A 273 -11.38 2.63 4.48
C ARG A 273 -10.29 2.67 3.40
N SER A 274 -9.16 3.31 3.70
CA SER A 274 -8.00 3.35 2.79
C SER A 274 -7.50 1.94 2.49
N TRP A 275 -7.25 1.15 3.54
CA TRP A 275 -6.79 -0.23 3.40
C TRP A 275 -7.82 -1.09 2.66
N TRP A 276 -9.09 -0.99 3.01
CA TRP A 276 -10.18 -1.70 2.33
C TRP A 276 -10.17 -1.46 0.82
N LYS A 277 -10.05 -0.19 0.37
CA LYS A 277 -9.94 0.15 -1.06
C LYS A 277 -8.73 -0.51 -1.73
N ARG A 278 -7.60 -0.64 -1.01
CA ARG A 278 -6.41 -1.35 -1.52
C ARG A 278 -6.66 -2.85 -1.64
N PHE A 279 -7.29 -3.46 -0.66
CA PHE A 279 -7.66 -4.87 -0.72
C PHE A 279 -8.65 -5.17 -1.86
N CYS A 280 -9.62 -4.30 -2.13
CA CYS A 280 -10.48 -4.40 -3.32
C CYS A 280 -9.67 -4.37 -4.63
N LEU A 281 -8.63 -3.53 -4.70
CA LEU A 281 -7.76 -3.47 -5.88
C LEU A 281 -6.93 -4.74 -6.03
N VAL A 282 -6.36 -5.25 -4.94
CA VAL A 282 -5.57 -6.50 -4.92
C VAL A 282 -6.43 -7.67 -5.41
N GLU A 283 -7.65 -7.82 -4.89
CA GLU A 283 -8.61 -8.84 -5.35
C GLU A 283 -8.86 -8.77 -6.87
N ARG A 284 -9.15 -7.58 -7.40
CA ARG A 284 -9.31 -7.39 -8.85
C ARG A 284 -8.08 -7.76 -9.67
N LEU A 285 -6.87 -7.56 -9.12
CA LEU A 285 -5.63 -7.96 -9.80
C LEU A 285 -5.46 -9.47 -9.82
N TYR A 286 -5.84 -10.18 -8.75
CA TYR A 286 -5.88 -11.64 -8.73
C TYR A 286 -6.87 -12.19 -9.75
N GLU A 287 -8.09 -11.65 -9.79
CA GLU A 287 -9.11 -12.04 -10.78
C GLU A 287 -8.63 -11.80 -12.21
N LYS A 288 -8.01 -10.65 -12.47
CA LYS A 288 -7.44 -10.33 -13.79
C LYS A 288 -6.30 -11.29 -14.17
N LYS A 289 -5.47 -11.71 -13.20
CA LYS A 289 -4.40 -12.68 -13.43
C LYS A 289 -4.96 -14.06 -13.73
N ALA A 290 -5.96 -14.51 -12.97
CA ALA A 290 -6.65 -15.78 -13.19
C ALA A 290 -7.35 -15.82 -14.56
N TYR A 291 -8.06 -14.75 -14.93
CA TYR A 291 -8.69 -14.62 -16.24
C TYR A 291 -7.68 -14.69 -17.39
N LYS A 292 -6.54 -14.00 -17.26
CA LYS A 292 -5.46 -14.06 -18.26
C LYS A 292 -4.87 -15.47 -18.39
N ALA A 293 -4.70 -16.20 -17.29
CA ALA A 293 -4.22 -17.57 -17.30
C ALA A 293 -5.21 -18.49 -18.02
N MET A 294 -6.49 -18.45 -17.64
CA MET A 294 -7.55 -19.22 -18.30
C MET A 294 -7.66 -18.91 -19.80
N ARG A 295 -7.59 -17.63 -20.19
CA ARG A 295 -7.59 -17.24 -21.60
C ARG A 295 -6.37 -17.80 -22.34
N LYS A 296 -5.20 -17.84 -21.71
CA LYS A 296 -3.99 -18.40 -22.30
C LYS A 296 -4.14 -19.91 -22.53
N GLU A 297 -4.64 -20.64 -21.54
CA GLU A 297 -4.91 -22.07 -21.63
C GLU A 297 -5.92 -22.39 -22.74
N LEU A 298 -7.01 -21.60 -22.85
CA LEU A 298 -7.99 -21.77 -23.92
C LEU A 298 -7.35 -21.61 -25.31
N VAL A 299 -6.52 -20.58 -25.49
CA VAL A 299 -5.80 -20.36 -26.76
C VAL A 299 -4.82 -21.49 -27.04
N GLU A 300 -4.10 -21.99 -26.03
CA GLU A 300 -3.17 -23.12 -26.18
C GLU A 300 -3.91 -24.41 -26.55
N ARG A 301 -5.08 -24.68 -25.94
CA ARG A 301 -5.97 -25.81 -26.31
C ARG A 301 -6.45 -25.69 -27.75
N THR A 302 -6.98 -24.55 -28.17
CA THR A 302 -7.43 -24.34 -29.55
C THR A 302 -6.27 -24.47 -30.55
N ARG A 303 -5.06 -24.03 -30.19
CA ARG A 303 -3.86 -24.24 -31.04
C ARG A 303 -3.47 -25.71 -31.13
N ALA A 304 -3.53 -26.45 -30.03
CA ALA A 304 -3.26 -27.88 -30.00
C ALA A 304 -4.27 -28.67 -30.84
N GLU A 305 -5.56 -28.36 -30.73
CA GLU A 305 -6.63 -28.95 -31.55
C GLU A 305 -6.40 -28.70 -33.04
N ARG A 306 -6.02 -27.47 -33.43
CA ARG A 306 -5.71 -27.14 -34.82
C ARG A 306 -4.50 -27.94 -35.34
N ARG A 307 -3.45 -28.09 -34.53
CA ARG A 307 -2.28 -28.91 -34.88
C ARG A 307 -2.65 -30.38 -35.05
N ALA A 308 -3.40 -30.94 -34.10
CA ALA A 308 -3.87 -32.33 -34.16
C ALA A 308 -4.76 -32.60 -35.39
N ARG A 309 -5.66 -31.66 -35.74
CA ARG A 309 -6.46 -31.76 -36.97
C ARG A 309 -5.60 -31.71 -38.24
N ALA A 310 -4.60 -30.82 -38.28
CA ALA A 310 -3.68 -30.74 -39.41
C ALA A 310 -2.85 -32.01 -39.56
N GLU A 311 -2.38 -32.58 -38.46
CA GLU A 311 -1.64 -33.85 -38.44
C GLU A 311 -2.51 -35.03 -38.87
N LYS A 312 -3.75 -35.11 -38.37
CA LYS A 312 -4.72 -36.13 -38.81
C LYS A 312 -4.98 -36.06 -40.32
N ARG A 313 -5.15 -34.85 -40.88
CA ARG A 313 -5.31 -34.66 -42.34
C ARG A 313 -4.08 -35.13 -43.12
N ARG A 314 -2.88 -34.82 -42.62
CA ARG A 314 -1.62 -35.30 -43.23
C ARG A 314 -1.54 -36.83 -43.24
N LEU A 315 -1.91 -37.49 -42.15
CA LEU A 315 -1.90 -38.95 -42.04
C LEU A 315 -2.97 -39.62 -42.91
N GLN A 316 -4.09 -38.93 -43.17
CA GLN A 316 -5.18 -39.45 -44.01
C GLN A 316 -4.93 -39.30 -45.51
N GLY A 317 -3.81 -38.69 -45.93
CA GLY A 317 -3.47 -38.55 -47.35
C GLY A 317 -4.30 -37.51 -48.10
N ASP A 318 -5.14 -36.73 -47.40
CA ASP A 318 -5.93 -35.64 -47.99
C ASP A 318 -5.01 -34.45 -48.33
N ALA A 319 -4.39 -34.50 -49.51
CA ALA A 319 -3.81 -33.31 -50.11
C ALA A 319 -4.92 -32.28 -50.35
N PRO A 320 -4.72 -30.99 -50.01
CA PRO A 320 -5.71 -29.97 -50.30
C PRO A 320 -5.98 -29.92 -51.81
N PRO A 321 -7.25 -29.79 -52.25
CA PRO A 321 -7.55 -29.60 -53.66
C PRO A 321 -6.82 -28.33 -54.15
N ALA A 322 -6.14 -28.47 -55.29
CA ALA A 322 -5.34 -27.43 -55.93
C ALA A 322 -6.18 -26.21 -56.35
#